data_AF-A0A7Y4JUB0-F1
#
_entry.id   AF-A0A7Y4JUB0-F1
#
_cell.length_a   1.000
_cell.length_b   1.000
_cell.length_c   1.000
_cell.angle_alpha   90.00
_cell.angle_beta   90.00
_cell.angle_gamma   90.00
#
_symmetry.space_group_name_H-M   'P 1'
#
loop_
_entity.id
_entity.type
_entity.pdbx_description
1 polymer ?
#
loop_
_entity_poly.entity_id
_entity_poly.type
_entity_poly.pdbx_seq_one_letter_code
_entity_poly.pdbx_strand_id
1 'polypeptide(L)'
;MSILMAIPVLAIAVSGRTRIVLVNETGRELRVLTARIPGEECVFEKVPVHGRVVCLGRANADGDLSVNLEFTDGSKVQMEAGTFVNPLFGLRGVATVNADGGIRLQED
;
A
#
# COMPACT_ATOMS: atom_id res chain seq x y z
N MET A 1 -37.79 -33.31 12.39
CA MET A 1 -37.97 -31.91 11.97
C MET A 1 -36.82 -31.13 12.58
N SER A 2 -35.69 -31.05 11.86
CA SER A 2 -34.45 -30.46 12.38
C SER A 2 -34.40 -28.99 11.97
N ILE A 3 -34.42 -28.09 12.95
CA ILE A 3 -34.30 -26.65 12.76
C ILE A 3 -32.82 -26.37 12.48
N LEU A 4 -32.47 -26.14 11.21
CA LEU A 4 -31.19 -25.52 10.85
C LEU A 4 -31.23 -24.07 11.34
N MET A 5 -30.57 -23.79 12.46
CA MET A 5 -30.21 -22.43 12.84
C MET A 5 -29.18 -21.92 11.83
N ALA A 6 -29.64 -21.14 10.85
CA ALA A 6 -28.75 -20.29 10.07
C ALA A 6 -28.20 -19.22 11.01
N ILE A 7 -26.93 -19.34 11.39
CA ILE A 7 -26.21 -18.28 12.10
C ILE A 7 -25.98 -17.17 11.06
N PRO A 8 -26.60 -15.99 11.19
CA PRO A 8 -26.22 -14.86 10.35
C PRO A 8 -24.80 -14.48 10.75
N VAL A 9 -23.82 -14.83 9.92
CA VAL A 9 -22.47 -14.29 10.01
C VAL A 9 -22.63 -12.81 9.71
N LEU A 10 -22.70 -12.00 10.77
CA LEU A 10 -22.65 -10.56 10.68
C LEU A 10 -21.29 -10.23 10.06
N ALA A 11 -21.25 -9.96 8.76
CA ALA A 11 -20.08 -9.43 8.08
C ALA A 11 -19.85 -8.03 8.65
N ILE A 12 -19.13 -7.96 9.77
CA ILE A 12 -18.63 -6.70 10.29
C ILE A 12 -17.68 -6.22 9.20
N ALA A 13 -18.07 -5.17 8.47
CA ALA A 13 -17.19 -4.50 7.54
C ALA A 13 -16.10 -3.80 8.36
N VAL A 14 -15.14 -4.58 8.86
CA VAL A 14 -13.95 -4.06 9.52
C VAL A 14 -13.05 -3.58 8.39
N SER A 15 -12.75 -2.29 8.38
CA SER A 15 -11.77 -1.73 7.46
C SER A 15 -10.67 -1.05 8.25
N GLY A 16 -9.51 -1.72 8.29
CA GLY A 16 -8.35 -1.38 9.10
C GLY A 16 -7.72 -0.10 8.59
N ARG A 17 -7.40 0.82 9.51
CA ARG A 17 -6.81 2.11 9.15
C ARG A 17 -5.39 1.93 8.65
N THR A 18 -5.14 2.40 7.44
CA THR A 18 -3.82 2.35 6.81
C THR A 18 -3.22 3.75 6.71
N ARG A 19 -1.95 3.87 7.11
CA ARG A 19 -1.14 5.08 6.97
C ARG A 19 0.30 4.69 6.65
N ILE A 20 0.68 4.88 5.39
CA ILE A 20 2.01 4.51 4.91
C ILE A 20 2.71 5.78 4.43
N VAL A 21 3.91 6.02 4.95
CA VAL A 21 4.79 7.07 4.42
C VAL A 21 5.69 6.44 3.37
N LEU A 22 5.56 6.84 2.11
CA LEU A 22 6.45 6.39 1.04
C LEU A 22 7.59 7.38 0.86
N VAL A 23 8.82 6.88 0.81
CA VAL A 23 10.04 7.67 0.64
C VAL A 23 10.73 7.26 -0.66
N ASN A 24 11.02 8.25 -1.51
CA ASN A 24 11.72 8.04 -2.76
C ASN A 24 13.25 8.04 -2.56
N GLU A 25 13.84 6.85 -2.46
CA GLU A 25 15.30 6.62 -2.43
C GLU A 25 15.80 5.99 -3.73
N THR A 26 15.08 6.21 -4.84
CA THR A 26 15.48 5.69 -6.16
C THR A 26 16.65 6.47 -6.79
N GLY A 27 17.09 7.56 -6.14
CA GLY A 27 18.12 8.46 -6.66
C GLY A 27 17.66 9.36 -7.82
N ARG A 28 16.38 9.27 -8.22
CA ARG A 28 15.80 10.05 -9.33
C ARG A 28 14.43 10.59 -8.97
N GLU A 29 14.02 11.69 -9.60
CA GLU A 29 12.65 12.17 -9.50
C GLU A 29 11.70 11.18 -10.19
N LEU A 30 10.59 10.90 -9.52
CA LEU A 30 9.51 10.08 -10.06
C LEU A 30 8.47 10.99 -10.70
N ARG A 31 8.08 10.66 -11.93
CA ARG A 31 6.93 11.29 -12.57
C ARG A 31 5.64 10.91 -11.84
N VAL A 32 5.47 9.62 -11.55
CA VAL A 32 4.33 9.09 -10.82
C VAL A 32 4.80 8.04 -9.82
N LEU A 33 4.26 8.07 -8.61
CA LEU A 33 4.36 7.02 -7.61
C LEU A 33 2.94 6.60 -7.24
N THR A 34 2.63 5.32 -7.43
CA THR A 34 1.34 4.73 -7.07
C THR A 34 1.54 3.72 -5.96
N ALA A 35 0.87 3.87 -4.83
CA ALA A 35 0.82 2.89 -3.77
C ALA A 35 -0.57 2.23 -3.75
N ARG A 36 -0.61 0.91 -3.68
CA ARG A 36 -1.83 0.10 -3.65
C ARG A 36 -1.84 -0.79 -2.44
N ILE A 37 -2.93 -0.73 -1.70
CA ILE A 37 -3.30 -1.70 -0.68
C ILE A 37 -4.68 -2.26 -1.04
N PRO A 38 -5.11 -3.39 -0.46
CA PRO A 38 -6.44 -3.90 -0.71
C PRO A 38 -7.54 -2.88 -0.35
N GLY A 39 -8.22 -2.33 -1.36
CA GLY A 39 -9.30 -1.36 -1.19
C GLY A 39 -8.92 0.11 -1.32
N GLU A 40 -7.64 0.46 -1.48
CA GLU A 40 -7.20 1.85 -1.62
C GLU A 40 -6.04 1.97 -2.62
N GLU A 41 -6.09 3.02 -3.43
CA GLU A 41 -5.00 3.42 -4.34
C GLU A 41 -4.65 4.88 -4.10
N CYS A 42 -3.38 5.15 -3.83
CA CYS A 42 -2.85 6.50 -3.71
C CYS A 42 -1.92 6.79 -4.89
N VAL A 43 -2.16 7.88 -5.61
CA VAL A 43 -1.34 8.31 -6.74
C VAL A 43 -0.71 9.67 -6.42
N PHE A 44 0.60 9.76 -6.61
CA PHE A 44 1.38 10.97 -6.36
C PHE A 44 2.19 11.32 -7.59
N GLU A 45 2.15 12.58 -8.00
CA GLU A 45 2.91 13.07 -9.14
C GLU A 45 4.14 13.87 -8.69
N LYS A 46 5.19 13.87 -9.52
CA LYS A 46 6.41 14.67 -9.33
C LYS A 46 7.02 14.49 -7.93
N VAL A 47 7.28 13.24 -7.56
CA VAL A 47 7.88 12.94 -6.25
C VAL A 47 9.39 13.13 -6.36
N PRO A 48 9.98 14.16 -5.71
CA PRO A 48 11.40 14.44 -5.81
C PRO A 48 12.24 13.34 -5.16
N VAL A 49 13.54 13.34 -5.42
CA VAL A 49 14.50 12.50 -4.69
C VAL A 49 14.41 12.85 -3.19
N HIS A 50 14.41 11.83 -2.32
CA HIS A 50 14.15 11.93 -0.88
C HIS A 50 12.76 12.49 -0.53
N GLY A 51 11.88 12.64 -1.52
CA GLY A 51 10.51 13.07 -1.34
C GLY A 51 9.73 12.09 -0.49
N ARG A 52 8.88 12.63 0.39
CA ARG A 52 8.02 11.85 1.29
C ARG A 52 6.57 12.14 0.97
N VAL A 53 5.81 11.09 0.70
CA VAL A 53 4.36 11.17 0.46
C VAL A 53 3.62 10.25 1.40
N VAL A 54 2.38 10.56 1.73
CA VAL A 54 1.61 9.80 2.72
C VAL A 54 0.36 9.25 2.05
N CYS A 55 0.26 7.92 2.00
CA CYS A 55 -0.95 7.23 1.61
C CYS A 55 -1.80 6.95 2.86
N LEU A 56 -3.01 7.51 2.88
CA LEU A 56 -4.00 7.33 3.95
C LEU A 56 -5.19 6.60 3.36
N GLY A 57 -5.68 5.58 4.05
CA GLY A 57 -6.82 4.82 3.56
C GLY A 57 -7.31 3.78 4.54
N ARG A 58 -8.11 2.85 4.02
CA ARG A 58 -8.55 1.67 4.79
C ARG A 58 -8.40 0.40 3.99
N ALA A 59 -7.76 -0.61 4.59
CA ALA A 59 -7.73 -1.94 4.03
C ALA A 59 -9.12 -2.58 4.17
N ASN A 60 -9.69 -3.09 3.07
CA ASN A 60 -11.00 -3.75 3.06
C ASN A 60 -10.95 -5.24 2.70
N ALA A 61 -9.77 -5.73 2.30
CA ALA A 61 -9.50 -7.14 2.03
C ALA A 61 -8.08 -7.50 2.48
N ASP A 62 -7.78 -8.78 2.41
CA ASP A 62 -6.43 -9.32 2.59
C ASP A 62 -5.61 -9.15 1.30
N GLY A 63 -4.32 -8.87 1.42
CA GLY A 63 -3.39 -8.78 0.28
C GLY A 63 -2.14 -7.97 0.60
N ASP A 64 -1.28 -7.74 -0.39
CA ASP A 64 0.01 -7.08 -0.18
C ASP A 64 0.02 -5.61 -0.57
N LEU A 65 0.96 -4.86 0.02
CA LEU A 65 1.33 -3.53 -0.48
C LEU A 65 2.07 -3.66 -1.82
N SER A 66 1.52 -3.05 -2.87
CA SER A 66 2.21 -2.88 -4.16
C SER A 66 2.53 -1.41 -4.41
N VAL A 67 3.69 -1.15 -5.00
CA VAL A 67 4.14 0.20 -5.36
C VAL A 67 4.57 0.22 -6.82
N ASN A 68 3.94 1.07 -7.63
CA ASN A 68 4.35 1.31 -9.00
C ASN A 68 5.07 2.65 -9.10
N LEU A 69 6.15 2.67 -9.87
CA LEU A 69 6.95 3.85 -10.13
C LEU A 69 6.95 4.12 -11.62
N GLU A 70 6.77 5.38 -11.99
CA GLU A 70 7.01 5.89 -13.32
C GLU A 70 8.05 6.99 -13.23
N PHE A 71 9.17 6.81 -13.93
CA PHE A 71 10.26 7.77 -13.99
C PHE A 71 9.99 8.84 -15.06
N THR A 72 10.71 9.95 -14.99
CA THR A 72 10.58 11.05 -15.96
C THR A 72 10.99 10.68 -17.39
N ASP A 73 11.80 9.63 -17.55
CA ASP A 73 12.16 9.06 -18.86
C ASP A 73 11.11 8.07 -19.41
N GLY A 74 9.99 7.87 -18.69
CA GLY A 74 8.93 6.95 -19.06
C GLY A 74 9.14 5.50 -18.61
N SER A 75 10.29 5.18 -18.01
CA SER A 75 10.54 3.84 -17.44
C SER A 75 9.55 3.54 -16.32
N LYS A 76 9.12 2.27 -16.21
CA LYS A 76 8.18 1.82 -15.17
C LYS A 76 8.75 0.65 -14.39
N VAL A 77 8.52 0.67 -13.08
CA VAL A 77 8.94 -0.40 -12.16
C VAL A 77 7.77 -0.73 -11.23
N GLN A 78 7.41 -2.01 -11.15
CA GLN A 78 6.38 -2.52 -10.24
C GLN A 78 7.03 -3.29 -9.10
N MET A 79 6.81 -2.75 -7.91
CA MET A 79 7.16 -3.19 -6.56
C MET A 79 6.09 -4.05 -5.89
N GLU A 80 6.40 -5.20 -5.31
CA GLU A 80 5.58 -5.79 -4.25
C GLU A 80 6.41 -5.83 -2.97
N ALA A 81 5.88 -5.25 -1.89
CA ALA A 81 6.61 -5.14 -0.62
C ALA A 81 6.63 -6.46 0.16
N GLY A 82 5.85 -7.47 -0.27
CA GLY A 82 5.65 -8.74 0.44
C GLY A 82 5.09 -8.58 1.86
N THR A 83 4.54 -7.40 2.16
CA THR A 83 3.95 -7.08 3.46
C THR A 83 2.45 -7.29 3.38
N PHE A 84 1.99 -8.23 4.18
CA PHE A 84 0.58 -8.59 4.26
C PHE A 84 -0.23 -7.53 5.00
N VAL A 85 -1.26 -7.03 4.33
CA VAL A 85 -2.25 -6.07 4.81
C VAL A 85 -3.58 -6.81 4.98
N ASN A 86 -4.25 -6.60 6.10
CA ASN A 86 -5.56 -7.19 6.36
C ASN A 86 -6.58 -6.15 6.85
N PRO A 87 -7.90 -6.42 6.72
CA PRO A 87 -8.95 -5.50 7.11
C PRO A 87 -9.06 -5.27 8.62
N LEU A 88 -8.44 -6.11 9.45
CA LEU A 88 -8.51 -5.99 10.92
C LEU A 88 -7.50 -4.95 11.43
N PHE A 89 -6.27 -5.01 10.93
CA PHE A 89 -5.14 -4.21 11.42
C PHE A 89 -4.78 -3.04 10.49
N GLY A 90 -5.09 -3.15 9.19
CA GLY A 90 -4.58 -2.21 8.18
C GLY A 90 -3.07 -2.33 8.03
N LEU A 91 -2.41 -1.23 7.65
CA LEU A 91 -0.95 -1.15 7.58
C LEU A 91 -0.45 0.21 8.07
N ARG A 92 0.58 0.25 8.91
CA ARG A 92 1.20 1.51 9.35
C ARG A 92 2.70 1.40 9.34
N GLY A 93 3.36 2.41 8.79
CA GLY A 93 4.80 2.44 8.74
C GLY A 93 5.37 3.32 7.64
N VAL A 94 6.64 3.08 7.34
CA VAL A 94 7.43 3.79 6.34
C VAL A 94 7.92 2.80 5.28
N ALA A 95 7.52 3.01 4.03
CA ALA A 95 7.97 2.25 2.88
C ALA A 95 9.05 3.05 2.12
N THR A 96 10.28 2.57 2.16
CA THR A 96 11.40 3.16 1.42
C THR A 96 11.54 2.45 0.08
N VAL A 97 11.47 3.22 -1.00
CA VAL A 97 11.54 2.70 -2.36
C VAL A 97 12.93 2.96 -2.93
N ASN A 98 13.68 1.90 -3.24
CA ASN A 98 15.07 1.98 -3.66
C ASN A 98 15.24 1.79 -5.17
N ALA A 99 16.40 2.20 -5.69
CA ALA A 99 16.72 2.14 -7.11
C ALA A 99 16.87 0.70 -7.65
N ASP A 100 17.22 -0.25 -6.79
CA ASP A 100 17.35 -1.68 -7.11
C ASP A 100 15.99 -2.38 -7.30
N GLY A 101 14.88 -1.65 -7.17
CA GLY A 101 13.53 -2.23 -7.19
C GLY A 101 13.16 -2.89 -5.85
N GLY A 102 13.93 -2.64 -4.79
CA GLY A 102 13.61 -3.09 -3.45
C GLY A 102 12.70 -2.11 -2.71
N ILE A 103 11.68 -2.63 -2.03
CA ILE A 103 10.91 -1.90 -1.02
C ILE A 103 11.40 -2.36 0.36
N ARG A 104 11.79 -1.41 1.20
CA ARG A 104 12.06 -1.66 2.62
C ARG A 104 10.94 -1.05 3.44
N LEU A 105 10.15 -1.90 4.08
CA LEU A 105 9.12 -1.46 5.00
C LEU A 105 9.62 -1.51 6.44
N GLN A 106 9.34 -0.45 7.18
CA GLN A 106 9.44 -0.41 8.65
C GLN A 106 8.04 -0.16 9.20
N GLU A 107 7.47 -1.16 9.85
CA GLU A 107 6.17 -1.07 10.53
C GLU A 107 6.31 -0.35 11.88
N ASP A 108 5.24 0.34 12.30
CA ASP A 108 5.15 1.03 13.61
C ASP A 108 4.87 0.06 14.78
#